data_AF-A0A347WF89-F1
#
_entry.id   AF-A0A347WF89-F1
#
_cell.length_a   1.000
_cell.length_b   1.000
_cell.length_c   1.000
_cell.angle_alpha   90.00
_cell.angle_beta   90.00
_cell.angle_gamma   90.00
#
_symmetry.space_group_name_H-M   'P 1'
#
loop_
_entity.id
_entity.type
_entity.pdbx_description
1 polymer ?
#
loop_
_entity_poly.entity_id
_entity_poly.type
_entity_poly.pdbx_seq_one_letter_code
_entity_poly.pdbx_strand_id
1 'polypeptide(L)' 'MPWTPDEAEKHTHKATTPVLRNLWAKVANECLDRTGDEGRAIREANAVVARHAQADG' A
#
# COMPACT_ATOMS: atom_id res chain seq x y z
N MET A 1 -4.65 10.93 -7.95
CA MET A 1 -5.56 9.89 -8.52
C MET A 1 -5.60 8.71 -7.56
N PRO A 2 -6.64 7.86 -7.56
CA PRO A 2 -6.59 6.61 -6.83
C PRO A 2 -5.50 5.71 -7.45
N TRP A 3 -4.57 5.23 -6.63
CA TRP A 3 -3.47 4.37 -7.05
C TRP A 3 -3.95 2.98 -7.44
N THR A 4 -3.28 2.38 -8.41
CA THR A 4 -3.51 0.97 -8.79
C THR A 4 -2.59 0.02 -8.02
N PRO A 5 -2.92 -1.28 -7.92
CA PRO A 5 -2.06 -2.28 -7.29
C PRO A 5 -0.63 -2.31 -7.87
N ASP A 6 -0.48 -2.08 -9.18
CA ASP A 6 0.82 -2.10 -9.85
C ASP A 6 1.73 -0.94 -9.43
N GLU A 7 1.16 0.15 -8.93
CA GLU A 7 1.95 1.26 -8.41
C GLU A 7 2.61 0.96 -7.07
N ALA A 8 2.12 -0.04 -6.33
CA ALA A 8 2.71 -0.46 -5.06
C ALA A 8 4.21 -0.78 -5.19
N GLU A 9 4.64 -1.40 -6.30
CA GLU A 9 6.04 -1.77 -6.52
C GLU A 9 6.98 -0.56 -6.64
N LYS A 10 6.46 0.61 -7.04
CA LYS A 10 7.22 1.86 -7.12
C LYS A 10 7.45 2.49 -5.73
N HIS A 11 6.63 2.12 -4.75
CA HIS A 11 6.63 2.71 -3.41
C HIS A 11 7.13 1.75 -2.32
N THR A 12 7.09 0.44 -2.57
CA THR A 12 7.58 -0.57 -1.64
C THR A 12 8.01 -1.86 -2.33
N HIS A 13 9.20 -2.35 -1.97
CA HIS A 13 9.69 -3.66 -2.40
C HIS A 13 9.07 -4.83 -1.63
N LYS A 14 8.18 -4.56 -0.66
CA LYS A 14 7.50 -5.59 0.14
C LYS A 14 6.19 -6.08 -0.50
N ALA A 15 5.64 -5.37 -1.48
CA ALA A 15 4.43 -5.77 -2.19
C ALA A 15 4.73 -6.80 -3.30
N THR A 16 5.36 -7.92 -2.95
CA THR A 16 5.89 -8.91 -3.91
C THR A 16 4.82 -9.80 -4.53
N THR A 17 3.65 -9.95 -3.88
CA THR A 17 2.55 -10.78 -4.36
C THR A 17 1.36 -9.93 -4.82
N PRO A 18 0.50 -10.45 -5.73
CA PRO A 18 -0.72 -9.73 -6.13
C PRO A 18 -1.63 -9.36 -4.95
N VAL A 19 -1.68 -10.21 -3.92
CA VAL A 19 -2.46 -9.96 -2.69
C VAL A 19 -1.91 -8.73 -1.94
N LEU A 20 -0.59 -8.64 -1.78
CA LEU A 20 0.04 -7.52 -1.09
C LEU A 20 -0.06 -6.21 -1.87
N ARG A 21 -0.03 -6.27 -3.21
CA ARG A 21 -0.26 -5.10 -4.09
C ARG A 21 -1.69 -4.57 -3.98
N ASN A 22 -2.67 -5.47 -3.99
CA ASN A 22 -4.07 -5.12 -3.80
C ASN A 22 -4.31 -4.50 -2.42
N LEU A 23 -3.71 -5.08 -1.38
CA LEU A 23 -3.76 -4.54 -0.02
C LEU A 23 -3.14 -3.14 0.06
N TRP A 24 -1.99 -2.93 -0.58
CA TRP A 24 -1.34 -1.63 -0.64
C TRP A 24 -2.26 -0.56 -1.24
N ALA A 25 -2.78 -0.81 -2.45
CA ALA A 25 -3.61 0.16 -3.16
C ALA A 25 -4.90 0.46 -2.40
N LYS A 26 -5.53 -0.54 -1.78
CA LYS A 26 -6.70 -0.35 -0.93
C LYS A 26 -6.40 0.62 0.21
N VAL A 27 -5.37 0.35 1.02
CA VAL A 27 -5.01 1.18 2.18
C VAL A 27 -4.60 2.59 1.76
N ALA A 28 -3.82 2.71 0.68
CA ALA A 28 -3.38 4.00 0.18
C ALA A 28 -4.58 4.86 -0.27
N ASN A 29 -5.50 4.28 -1.04
CA ASN A 29 -6.68 4.99 -1.52
C ASN A 29 -7.65 5.35 -0.39
N GLU A 30 -7.89 4.46 0.57
CA GLU A 30 -8.73 4.74 1.76
C GLU A 30 -8.11 5.87 2.61
N CYS A 31 -6.79 5.87 2.79
CA CYS A 31 -6.12 6.93 3.55
C CYS A 31 -6.13 8.27 2.82
N LEU A 32 -5.92 8.26 1.51
CA LEU A 32 -5.99 9.46 0.67
C LEU A 32 -7.39 10.06 0.66
N ASP A 33 -8.43 9.24 0.51
CA ASP A 33 -9.83 9.69 0.53
C ASP A 33 -10.20 10.34 1.87
N ARG A 34 -9.76 9.74 2.98
CA ARG A 34 -10.03 10.24 4.34
C ARG A 34 -9.27 11.52 4.68
N THR A 35 -8.04 11.68 4.20
CA THR A 35 -7.11 12.70 4.72
C THR A 35 -6.65 13.73 3.70
N GLY A 36 -6.71 13.40 2.40
CA GLY A 36 -6.12 14.20 1.33
C GLY A 36 -4.58 14.25 1.35
N ASP A 37 -3.91 13.51 2.24
CA ASP A 37 -2.44 13.53 2.38
C ASP A 37 -1.80 12.32 1.69
N GLU A 38 -1.21 12.56 0.52
CA GLU A 38 -0.55 11.53 -0.28
C GLU A 38 0.64 10.91 0.46
N GLY A 39 1.45 11.71 1.15
CA GLY A 39 2.62 11.25 1.87
C GLY A 39 2.25 10.37 3.07
N ARG A 40 1.12 10.65 3.72
CA ARG A 40 0.55 9.78 4.75
C ARG A 40 0.03 8.47 4.17
N ALA A 41 -0.71 8.53 3.07
CA ALA A 41 -1.29 7.36 2.44
C ALA A 41 -0.22 6.33 2.02
N ILE A 42 0.87 6.79 1.40
CA ILE A 42 2.00 5.90 1.03
C ILE A 42 2.64 5.27 2.27
N ARG A 43 2.89 6.06 3.32
CA ARG A 43 3.52 5.56 4.56
C ARG A 43 2.66 4.51 5.26
N GLU A 44 1.34 4.74 5.33
CA GLU A 44 0.39 3.82 5.94
C GLU A 44 0.29 2.51 5.15
N ALA A 45 0.15 2.59 3.83
CA ALA A 45 0.10 1.42 2.96
C ALA A 45 1.39 0.59 3.01
N ASN A 46 2.56 1.24 3.00
CA ASN A 46 3.86 0.57 3.15
C ASN A 46 3.96 -0.17 4.49
N ALA A 47 3.52 0.46 5.58
CA ALA A 47 3.56 -0.15 6.91
C ALA A 47 2.63 -1.37 7.02
N VAL A 48 1.43 -1.32 6.45
CA VAL A 48 0.49 -2.45 6.46
C VAL A 48 1.06 -3.62 5.65
N VAL A 49 1.53 -3.38 4.42
CA VAL A 49 2.12 -4.44 3.59
C VAL A 49 3.33 -5.06 4.25
N ALA A 50 4.22 -4.26 4.86
CA ALA A 50 5.39 -4.79 5.55
C ALA A 50 5.04 -5.71 6.73
N ARG A 51 3.93 -5.45 7.43
CA ARG A 51 3.45 -6.33 8.51
C ARG A 51 2.90 -7.64 7.96
N HIS A 52 2.10 -7.59 6.90
CA HIS A 52 1.55 -8.80 6.27
C HIS A 52 2.63 -9.68 5.63
N ALA A 53 3.58 -9.07 4.93
CA ALA A 53 4.70 -9.80 4.30
C ALA A 53 5.59 -10.55 5.32
N GLN A 54 5.63 -10.10 6.58
CA GLN A 54 6.35 -10.81 7.66
C GLN A 54 5.53 -11.92 8.30
N ALA A 55 4.20 -11.83 8.26
CA ALA A 55 3.31 -12.85 8.81
C ALA A 55 3.16 -14.07 7.87
N ASP A 56 3.34 -13.84 6.55
CA ASP A 56 3.26 -14.89 5.52
C ASP A 56 4.63 -15.55 5.21
N GLY A 57 5.71 -15.12 5.88
CA GLY A 57 7.09 -15.54 5.65
C GLY A 57 7.63 -16.53 6.66
#